data_AF-A0A484YKX5-F1
#
_entry.id   AF-A0A484YKX5-F1
#
_cell.length_a   1.000
_cell.length_b   1.000
_cell.length_c   1.000
_cell.angle_alpha   90.00
_cell.angle_beta   90.00
_cell.angle_gamma   90.00
#
_symmetry.space_group_name_H-M   'P 1'
#
loop_
_entity.id
_entity.type
_entity.pdbx_description
1 polymer ?
#
loop_
_entity_poly.entity_id
_entity_poly.type
_entity_poly.pdbx_seq_one_letter_code
_entity_poly.pdbx_strand_id
1 'polypeptide(L)'
;MAKSLFRALVALSFLAPLWLNAAPRVITLSPANTELAFAAGITPVGVSSYSDYPPQAQKIGQVSTWQGMNLERIVALKPDLVIAWRGGNAERQVDQLASLGIKVMWVDATSIETNCQCVTSTGPLESATG
;
A
#
# COMPACT_ATOMS: atom_id res chain seq x y z
N MET A 1 -12.09 6.65 48.19
CA MET A 1 -12.67 5.89 47.08
C MET A 1 -12.35 6.47 45.69
N ALA A 2 -12.38 7.80 45.48
CA ALA A 2 -12.13 8.45 44.17
C ALA A 2 -10.73 8.23 43.54
N LYS A 3 -9.69 7.99 44.36
CA LYS A 3 -8.30 7.78 43.87
C LYS A 3 -8.10 6.45 43.13
N SER A 4 -8.93 5.45 43.41
CA SER A 4 -8.90 4.14 42.73
C SER A 4 -9.56 4.21 41.35
N LEU A 5 -10.65 4.97 41.23
CA LEU A 5 -11.34 5.24 39.96
C LEU A 5 -10.47 6.05 38.98
N PHE A 6 -9.73 7.04 39.47
CA PHE A 6 -8.81 7.83 38.63
C PHE A 6 -7.64 7.00 38.09
N ARG A 7 -7.12 6.06 38.89
CA ARG A 7 -6.07 5.13 38.47
C ARG A 7 -6.55 4.14 37.41
N ALA A 8 -7.79 3.68 37.51
CA ALA A 8 -8.39 2.78 36.52
C ALA A 8 -8.63 3.49 35.16
N LEU A 9 -8.99 4.77 35.19
CA LEU A 9 -9.28 5.56 33.99
C LEU A 9 -8.01 5.93 33.19
N VAL A 10 -6.90 6.21 33.89
CA VAL A 10 -5.58 6.44 33.26
C VAL A 10 -5.01 5.14 32.65
N ALA A 11 -5.22 4.00 33.31
CA ALA A 11 -4.81 2.70 32.76
C ALA A 11 -5.58 2.31 31.48
N LEU A 12 -6.85 2.73 31.36
CA LEU A 12 -7.67 2.50 30.18
C LEU A 12 -7.25 3.37 28.98
N SER A 13 -6.76 4.59 29.22
CA SER A 13 -6.17 5.46 28.18
C SER A 13 -4.79 5.01 27.70
N PHE A 14 -4.01 4.31 28.53
CA PHE A 14 -2.74 3.71 28.10
C PHE A 14 -2.91 2.36 27.36
N LEU A 15 -4.13 1.81 27.38
CA LEU A 15 -4.59 0.71 26.53
C LEU A 15 -5.40 1.22 25.31
N ALA A 16 -5.25 2.50 24.95
CA ALA A 16 -5.79 3.05 23.72
C ALA A 16 -5.34 2.21 22.50
N PRO A 17 -6.21 2.06 21.50
CA PRO A 17 -6.38 0.81 20.82
C PRO A 17 -5.29 0.64 19.76
N LEU A 18 -4.53 -0.46 19.84
CA LEU A 18 -3.80 -1.01 18.69
C LEU A 18 -4.72 -1.25 17.47
N TRP A 19 -6.04 -1.20 17.67
CA TRP A 19 -7.09 -1.27 16.66
C TRP A 19 -7.35 0.04 15.91
N LEU A 20 -6.67 1.16 16.24
CA LEU A 20 -6.88 2.46 15.59
C LEU A 20 -6.01 2.69 14.36
N ASN A 21 -5.00 1.85 14.10
CA ASN A 21 -4.19 1.96 12.89
C ASN A 21 -4.95 1.33 11.72
N ALA A 22 -5.52 2.19 10.86
CA ALA A 22 -6.11 1.75 9.60
C ALA A 22 -5.03 1.12 8.70
N ALA A 23 -5.38 0.07 7.98
CA ALA A 23 -4.46 -0.58 7.04
C ALA A 23 -3.98 0.43 5.97
N PRO A 24 -2.68 0.41 5.58
CA PRO A 24 -2.15 1.29 4.56
C PRO A 24 -2.92 1.19 3.24
N ARG A 25 -3.20 2.35 2.62
CA ARG A 25 -3.90 2.45 1.34
C ARG A 25 -2.91 2.25 0.20
N VAL A 26 -2.82 1.03 -0.31
CA VAL A 26 -1.86 0.65 -1.35
C VAL A 26 -2.53 0.59 -2.72
N ILE A 27 -1.88 1.16 -3.74
CA ILE A 27 -2.26 1.00 -5.16
C ILE A 27 -1.18 0.20 -5.88
N THR A 28 -1.59 -0.76 -6.70
CA THR A 28 -0.70 -1.59 -7.51
C THR A 28 -0.89 -1.29 -8.99
N LEU A 29 0.21 -1.04 -9.70
CA LEU A 29 0.17 -0.59 -11.10
C LEU A 29 0.53 -1.70 -12.11
N SER A 30 0.60 -2.96 -11.68
CA SER A 30 0.76 -4.14 -12.55
C SER A 30 0.08 -5.37 -11.92
N PRO A 31 -0.28 -6.40 -12.73
CA PRO A 31 -0.82 -7.66 -12.21
C PRO A 31 0.11 -8.32 -11.20
N ALA A 32 1.41 -8.43 -11.52
CA ALA A 32 2.41 -9.01 -10.63
C ALA A 32 2.52 -8.25 -9.29
N ASN A 33 2.45 -6.92 -9.31
CA ASN A 33 2.48 -6.12 -8.09
C ASN A 33 1.21 -6.33 -7.26
N THR A 34 0.06 -6.55 -7.90
CA THR A 34 -1.17 -6.93 -7.21
C THR A 34 -1.00 -8.26 -6.48
N GLU A 35 -0.47 -9.28 -7.15
CA GLU A 35 -0.21 -10.58 -6.52
C GLU A 35 0.75 -10.48 -5.34
N LEU A 36 1.83 -9.70 -5.48
CA LEU A 36 2.79 -9.45 -4.40
C LEU A 36 2.15 -8.75 -3.20
N ALA A 37 1.29 -7.75 -3.43
CA ALA A 37 0.58 -7.08 -2.35
C ALA A 37 -0.32 -8.06 -1.59
N PHE A 38 -1.09 -8.88 -2.31
CA PHE A 38 -1.94 -9.89 -1.69
C PHE A 38 -1.13 -10.98 -0.96
N ALA A 39 0.00 -11.42 -1.52
CA ALA A 39 0.91 -12.35 -0.87
C ALA A 39 1.52 -11.78 0.43
N ALA A 40 1.72 -10.46 0.49
CA ALA A 40 2.13 -9.73 1.69
C ALA A 40 0.97 -9.44 2.67
N GLY A 41 -0.24 -9.93 2.42
CA GLY A 41 -1.42 -9.69 3.26
C GLY A 41 -2.06 -8.31 3.10
N ILE A 42 -1.67 -7.55 2.07
CA ILE A 42 -2.19 -6.22 1.78
C ILE A 42 -3.35 -6.35 0.78
N THR A 43 -4.48 -5.72 1.07
CA THR A 43 -5.59 -5.59 0.10
C THR A 43 -5.51 -4.21 -0.57
N PRO A 44 -5.20 -4.13 -1.88
CA PRO A 44 -5.09 -2.84 -2.56
C PRO A 44 -6.41 -2.07 -2.61
N VAL A 45 -6.33 -0.75 -2.68
CA VAL A 45 -7.48 0.14 -2.90
C VAL A 45 -7.68 0.49 -4.38
N GLY A 46 -6.70 0.15 -5.22
CA GLY A 46 -6.74 0.29 -6.68
C GLY A 46 -5.70 -0.62 -7.32
N VAL A 47 -6.07 -1.23 -8.45
CA VAL A 47 -5.24 -2.21 -9.18
C VAL A 47 -5.08 -1.84 -10.65
N SER A 48 -4.19 -2.50 -11.36
CA SER A 48 -4.09 -2.35 -12.82
C SER A 48 -5.12 -3.22 -13.55
N SER A 49 -5.35 -2.92 -14.83
CA SER A 49 -5.94 -3.87 -15.77
C SER A 49 -5.22 -5.22 -15.69
N TYR A 50 -5.97 -6.30 -15.90
CA TYR A 50 -5.48 -7.69 -15.84
C TYR A 50 -4.98 -8.15 -14.46
N SER A 51 -5.20 -7.37 -13.40
CA SER A 51 -5.01 -7.85 -12.03
C SER A 51 -6.19 -8.75 -11.61
N ASP A 52 -6.14 -10.01 -12.02
CA ASP A 52 -7.22 -10.99 -11.87
C ASP A 52 -6.98 -12.05 -10.79
N TYR A 53 -5.77 -12.11 -10.23
CA TYR A 53 -5.38 -12.97 -9.12
C TYR A 53 -4.93 -12.16 -7.88
N PRO A 54 -5.29 -12.60 -6.66
CA PRO A 54 -6.29 -13.62 -6.34
C PRO A 54 -7.70 -13.18 -6.76
N PRO A 55 -8.73 -14.05 -6.74
CA PRO A 55 -10.07 -13.70 -7.22
C PRO A 55 -10.71 -12.47 -6.55
N GLN A 56 -10.25 -12.08 -5.36
CA GLN A 56 -10.72 -10.84 -4.73
C GLN A 56 -10.24 -9.58 -5.46
N ALA A 57 -9.09 -9.63 -6.16
CA ALA A 57 -8.52 -8.52 -6.92
C ALA A 57 -9.46 -8.01 -8.01
N GLN A 58 -10.25 -8.90 -8.61
CA GLN A 58 -11.21 -8.56 -9.67
C GLN A 58 -12.33 -7.62 -9.19
N LYS A 59 -12.57 -7.53 -7.88
CA LYS A 59 -13.56 -6.64 -7.28
C LYS A 59 -13.02 -5.23 -7.01
N ILE A 60 -11.70 -5.05 -7.09
CA ILE A 60 -11.03 -3.78 -6.80
C ILE A 60 -11.07 -2.90 -8.06
N GLY A 61 -11.29 -1.59 -7.86
CA GLY A 61 -11.34 -0.63 -8.96
C GLY A 61 -10.00 -0.55 -9.70
N GLN A 62 -10.07 -0.59 -11.03
CA GLN A 62 -8.89 -0.43 -11.89
C GLN A 62 -8.51 1.05 -12.04
N VAL A 63 -7.23 1.37 -11.88
CA VAL A 63 -6.69 2.74 -11.93
C VAL A 63 -5.57 2.91 -12.97
N SER A 64 -5.08 1.82 -13.53
CA SER A 64 -4.13 1.83 -14.64
C SER A 64 -4.45 0.78 -15.68
N THR A 65 -3.98 1.02 -16.90
CA THR A 65 -4.07 0.15 -18.07
C THR A 65 -2.73 0.16 -18.80
N TRP A 66 -2.60 -0.65 -19.86
CA TRP A 66 -1.40 -0.63 -20.71
C TRP A 66 -1.21 0.72 -21.44
N GLN A 67 -2.27 1.50 -21.64
CA GLN A 67 -2.21 2.83 -22.24
C GLN A 67 -1.75 3.93 -21.27
N GLY A 68 -1.72 3.64 -19.97
CA GLY A 68 -1.37 4.60 -18.92
C GLY A 68 -2.29 4.53 -17.70
N MET A 69 -2.13 5.47 -16.78
CA MET A 69 -2.88 5.53 -15.53
C MET A 69 -3.79 6.75 -15.41
N ASN A 70 -4.85 6.60 -14.61
CA ASN A 70 -5.75 7.69 -14.24
C ASN A 70 -5.26 8.37 -12.96
N LEU A 71 -4.49 9.46 -13.13
CA LEU A 71 -3.85 10.17 -12.02
C LEU A 71 -4.86 10.79 -11.07
N GLU A 72 -5.94 11.35 -11.59
CA GLU A 72 -6.99 11.99 -10.80
C GLU A 72 -7.65 10.97 -9.88
N ARG A 73 -7.92 9.76 -10.39
CA ARG A 73 -8.50 8.68 -9.60
C ARG A 73 -7.52 8.18 -8.54
N ILE A 74 -6.23 8.04 -8.88
CA ILE A 74 -5.20 7.64 -7.93
C ILE A 74 -5.11 8.65 -6.79
N VAL A 75 -5.03 9.94 -7.09
CA VAL A 75 -4.96 11.01 -6.06
C VAL A 75 -6.24 11.05 -5.22
N ALA A 76 -7.41 10.89 -5.83
CA ALA A 76 -8.69 10.86 -5.11
C ALA A 76 -8.80 9.70 -4.11
N LEU A 77 -8.12 8.57 -4.39
CA LEU A 77 -8.06 7.43 -3.49
C LEU A 77 -7.13 7.65 -2.29
N LYS A 78 -6.35 8.74 -2.25
CA LYS A 78 -5.40 9.07 -1.17
C LYS A 78 -4.53 7.87 -0.78
N PRO A 79 -3.71 7.34 -1.69
CA PRO A 79 -2.82 6.22 -1.40
C PRO A 79 -1.68 6.66 -0.48
N ASP A 80 -1.29 5.77 0.42
CA ASP A 80 -0.09 5.91 1.23
C ASP A 80 1.15 5.39 0.48
N LEU A 81 0.93 4.44 -0.45
CA LEU A 81 1.96 3.81 -1.26
C LEU A 81 1.42 3.43 -2.65
N VAL A 82 2.23 3.67 -3.67
CA VAL A 82 2.01 3.18 -5.04
C VAL A 82 3.13 2.22 -5.41
N ILE A 83 2.79 1.01 -5.82
CA ILE A 83 3.74 -0.02 -6.26
C ILE A 83 3.77 -0.03 -7.79
N ALA A 84 4.85 0.51 -8.34
CA ALA A 84 5.08 0.69 -9.77
C ALA A 84 6.09 -0.33 -10.32
N TRP A 85 6.09 -0.51 -11.64
CA TRP A 85 7.02 -1.36 -12.39
C TRP A 85 7.54 -0.61 -13.63
N ARG A 86 8.86 -0.51 -13.76
CA ARG A 86 9.51 0.27 -14.84
C ARG A 86 9.24 -0.27 -16.25
N GLY A 87 8.98 -1.57 -16.38
CA GLY A 87 8.75 -2.20 -17.68
C GLY A 87 7.36 -1.94 -18.28
N GLY A 88 6.39 -1.47 -17.49
CA GLY A 88 5.00 -1.28 -17.94
C GLY A 88 4.37 0.06 -17.55
N ASN A 89 4.93 0.78 -16.58
CA ASN A 89 4.41 2.08 -16.17
C ASN A 89 5.24 3.22 -16.74
N ALA A 90 4.58 4.25 -17.27
CA ALA A 90 5.26 5.44 -17.76
C ALA A 90 5.89 6.20 -16.58
N GLU A 91 7.22 6.22 -16.53
CA GLU A 91 7.99 6.83 -15.43
C GLU A 91 7.58 8.27 -15.15
N ARG A 92 7.38 9.08 -16.21
CA ARG A 92 6.88 10.46 -16.09
C ARG A 92 5.55 10.59 -15.35
N GLN A 93 4.61 9.65 -15.53
CA GLN A 93 3.33 9.68 -14.82
C GLN A 93 3.50 9.26 -13.36
N VAL A 94 4.38 8.31 -13.08
CA VAL A 94 4.70 7.89 -11.71
C VAL A 94 5.42 9.02 -10.96
N ASP A 95 6.33 9.73 -11.62
CA ASP A 95 7.03 10.90 -11.06
C ASP A 95 6.06 12.03 -10.70
N GLN A 96 4.96 12.20 -11.45
CA GLN A 96 3.91 13.14 -11.08
C GLN A 96 3.27 12.76 -9.74
N LEU A 97 3.00 11.48 -9.49
CA LEU A 97 2.49 11.03 -8.19
C LEU A 97 3.49 11.31 -7.07
N ALA A 98 4.78 11.04 -7.31
CA ALA A 98 5.84 11.35 -6.36
C ALA A 98 5.93 12.86 -6.05
N SER A 99 5.78 13.72 -7.07
CA SER A 99 5.79 15.18 -6.92
C SER A 99 4.61 15.70 -6.08
N LEU A 100 3.50 14.95 -6.04
CA LEU A 100 2.34 15.22 -5.19
C LEU A 100 2.50 14.70 -3.76
N GLY A 101 3.68 14.17 -3.41
CA GLY A 101 4.00 13.64 -2.08
C GLY A 101 3.55 12.20 -1.85
N ILE A 102 3.09 11.48 -2.88
CA ILE A 102 2.71 10.07 -2.78
C ILE A 102 3.97 9.22 -2.81
N LYS A 103 4.14 8.30 -1.86
CA LYS A 103 5.28 7.38 -1.85
C LYS A 103 5.17 6.38 -2.99
N VAL A 104 6.25 6.18 -3.73
CA VAL A 104 6.33 5.22 -4.82
C VAL A 104 7.40 4.19 -4.50
N MET A 105 7.04 2.91 -4.62
CA MET A 105 7.98 1.78 -4.60
C MET A 105 8.07 1.19 -6.00
N TRP A 106 9.29 1.15 -6.54
CA TRP A 106 9.56 0.48 -7.81
C TRP A 106 9.95 -0.97 -7.57
N VAL A 107 9.20 -1.90 -8.16
CA VAL A 107 9.49 -3.33 -8.15
C VAL A 107 9.94 -3.73 -9.54
N ASP A 108 11.19 -4.18 -9.65
CA ASP A 108 11.78 -4.66 -10.89
C ASP A 108 12.00 -6.18 -10.79
N ALA A 109 11.32 -6.93 -11.67
CA ALA A 109 11.32 -8.40 -11.67
C ALA A 109 12.59 -9.02 -12.32
N THR A 110 13.76 -8.39 -12.19
CA THR A 110 14.97 -8.82 -12.90
C THR A 110 15.73 -9.98 -12.22
N SER A 111 15.32 -10.43 -11.03
CA SER A 111 15.78 -11.72 -10.45
C SER A 111 14.79 -12.26 -9.43
N ILE A 112 14.66 -13.60 -9.36
CA ILE A 112 13.79 -14.30 -8.40
C ILE A 112 14.22 -14.00 -6.96
N GLU A 113 15.52 -13.78 -6.72
CA GLU A 113 16.07 -13.39 -5.42
C GLU A 113 15.61 -11.99 -4.96
N THR A 114 15.48 -11.03 -5.88
CA THR A 114 15.08 -9.65 -5.54
C THR A 114 13.61 -9.58 -5.14
N ASN A 115 12.75 -10.41 -5.73
CA ASN A 115 11.33 -10.43 -5.40
C ASN A 115 11.08 -10.88 -3.95
N CYS A 116 11.87 -11.83 -3.45
CA CYS A 116 11.84 -12.24 -2.04
C CYS A 116 12.27 -11.12 -1.09
N GLN A 117 13.22 -10.27 -1.49
CA GLN A 117 13.65 -9.11 -0.70
C GLN A 117 12.59 -8.01 -0.68
N CYS A 118 11.90 -7.75 -1.80
CA CYS A 118 10.77 -6.81 -1.84
C CYS A 118 9.66 -7.23 -0.88
N VAL A 119 9.23 -8.50 -0.93
CA VAL A 119 8.22 -9.06 0.01
C VAL A 119 8.66 -8.86 1.46
N THR A 120 9.95 -9.10 1.76
CA THR A 120 10.51 -8.96 3.10
C THR A 120 10.60 -7.49 3.56
N SER A 121 10.90 -6.56 2.65
CA SER A 121 11.01 -5.12 2.94
C SER A 121 9.66 -4.44 3.24
N THR A 122 8.54 -5.09 2.91
CA THR A 122 7.17 -4.70 3.31
C THR A 122 6.76 -5.19 4.70
N GLY A 123 7.65 -5.87 5.43
CA GLY A 123 7.53 -6.09 6.88
C GLY A 123 7.40 -4.76 7.65
N PRO A 124 6.85 -4.78 8.88
CA PRO A 124 6.07 -3.68 9.44
C PRO A 124 6.85 -2.35 9.41
N LEU A 125 6.18 -1.31 8.91
CA LEU A 125 6.61 0.10 8.92
C LEU A 125 6.66 0.68 10.35
N GLU A 126 7.21 -0.06 11.32
CA GLU A 126 7.13 0.23 12.77
C GLU A 126 8.38 0.90 13.35
N SER A 127 9.44 1.15 12.59
CA SER A 127 10.65 1.78 13.14
C SER A 127 11.18 2.94 12.29
N ALA A 128 10.49 4.08 12.35
CA ALA A 128 11.08 5.37 12.03
C ALA A 128 10.58 6.44 13.01
N THR A 129 10.90 6.25 14.28
CA THR A 129 11.05 7.34 15.24
C THR A 129 12.34 7.05 16.00
N GLY A 130 13.38 7.77 15.61
CA GLY A 130 14.71 7.84 16.22
C GLY A 130 15.28 9.21 15.92
#